data_AF-A0A9C7G6L2-F1
#
_entry.id   AF-A0A9C7G6L2-F1
#
_cell.length_a   1.000
_cell.length_b   1.000
_cell.length_c   1.000
_cell.angle_alpha   90.00
_cell.angle_beta   90.00
_cell.angle_gamma   90.00
#
_symmetry.space_group_name_H-M   'P 1'
#
loop_
_entity.id
_entity.type
_entity.pdbx_description
1 polymer ?
#
loop_
_entity_poly.entity_id
_entity_poly.type
_entity_poly.pdbx_seq_one_letter_code
_entity_poly.pdbx_strand_id
1 'polypeptide(L)'
;MYYYENGYPYQNPYHVSVPMSNYYSGNSNYRTYPNEFIHTNHFTHAFEGNNRLALKDYGPNPFVININKASKQNNTYRTAIWTGKHLQVTLMSLNPGEDIGLEMHPNVDQFLRIEQGQGITQMGKSKENLNFSRKVYDNSAIMVPAGTWHNLTNTGNIPLKLYSIYAPPNHPFGTVHPTKADAMAKERGGGHSKGNAVISGRTPDEWVRYTEFLVNKGLEDVKEGINATHILQEFILMGVLVGKGYSPEKAYQTVEEWERTGESKLLKQSKNM
;
A
#
# COMPACT_ATOMS: atom_id res chain seq x y z
N MET A 1 20.81 -48.88 34.90
CA MET A 1 22.25 -48.65 34.66
C MET A 1 22.36 -47.94 33.31
N TYR A 2 22.74 -46.68 33.13
CA TYR A 2 23.16 -45.59 34.03
C TYR A 2 22.63 -44.24 33.48
N TYR A 3 22.42 -43.30 34.40
CA TYR A 3 22.06 -41.86 34.29
C TYR A 3 23.14 -41.04 33.54
N TYR A 4 22.92 -39.84 32.97
CA TYR A 4 22.55 -38.50 33.50
C TYR A 4 21.88 -37.67 32.38
N GLU A 5 20.87 -36.79 32.50
CA GLU A 5 20.46 -35.72 33.44
C GLU A 5 20.97 -34.28 33.08
N ASN A 6 20.02 -33.34 33.04
CA ASN A 6 20.03 -31.85 33.01
C ASN A 6 19.26 -31.28 31.81
N GLY A 7 18.25 -30.41 31.90
CA GLY A 7 17.60 -29.69 33.01
C GLY A 7 16.55 -28.72 32.41
N TYR A 8 15.39 -28.58 33.05
CA TYR A 8 14.30 -27.60 32.77
C TYR A 8 14.71 -26.15 33.17
N PRO A 9 13.85 -25.09 33.11
CA PRO A 9 12.73 -24.68 32.21
C PRO A 9 12.81 -23.18 31.78
N TYR A 10 12.00 -22.70 30.82
CA TYR A 10 11.48 -21.30 30.74
C TYR A 10 10.35 -21.24 29.68
N GLN A 11 9.07 -21.33 30.06
CA GLN A 11 8.11 -20.20 30.22
C GLN A 11 8.10 -19.18 29.08
N ASN A 12 7.08 -19.26 28.22
CA ASN A 12 6.62 -18.14 27.40
C ASN A 12 5.19 -17.76 27.84
N PRO A 13 4.95 -16.56 28.40
CA PRO A 13 3.66 -16.11 28.89
C PRO A 13 2.80 -15.54 27.75
N TYR A 14 1.54 -15.23 28.01
CA TYR A 14 0.51 -14.73 27.07
C TYR A 14 -0.28 -15.78 26.26
N HIS A 15 -0.79 -16.81 26.94
CA HIS A 15 -2.13 -17.30 26.61
C HIS A 15 -3.15 -16.36 27.25
N VAL A 16 -3.86 -15.57 26.45
CA VAL A 16 -5.11 -14.92 26.89
C VAL A 16 -6.25 -15.69 26.23
N SER A 17 -6.82 -16.61 27.02
CA SER A 17 -8.13 -17.20 26.76
C SER A 17 -9.21 -16.12 26.92
N VAL A 18 -9.83 -15.72 25.81
CA VAL A 18 -10.96 -14.77 25.81
C VAL A 18 -12.24 -15.56 26.11
N PRO A 19 -12.98 -15.28 27.20
CA PRO A 19 -14.24 -15.95 27.46
C PRO A 19 -15.37 -15.37 26.61
N MET A 20 -16.20 -16.24 26.05
CA MET A 20 -17.53 -15.90 25.52
C MET A 20 -18.34 -15.17 26.61
N SER A 21 -18.73 -13.92 26.36
CA SER A 21 -19.67 -13.21 27.22
C SER A 21 -21.11 -13.60 26.88
N ASN A 22 -21.68 -14.46 27.72
CA ASN A 22 -23.12 -14.56 27.89
C ASN A 22 -23.60 -13.37 28.73
N TYR A 23 -24.70 -12.77 28.29
CA TYR A 23 -25.55 -11.85 29.03
C TYR A 23 -25.86 -12.40 30.43
N TYR A 24 -25.71 -11.60 31.49
CA TYR A 24 -26.72 -11.39 32.55
C TYR A 24 -26.22 -10.37 33.59
N SER A 25 -27.16 -9.53 34.00
CA SER A 25 -27.11 -8.45 34.99
C SER A 25 -26.56 -8.88 36.37
N GLY A 26 -25.76 -8.02 37.01
CA GLY A 26 -25.31 -8.23 38.38
C GLY A 26 -24.42 -7.11 38.92
N ASN A 27 -25.04 -6.17 39.62
CA ASN A 27 -24.42 -5.03 40.31
C ASN A 27 -23.57 -5.50 41.50
N SER A 28 -22.32 -5.02 41.66
CA SER A 28 -21.65 -4.99 42.97
C SER A 28 -20.50 -3.98 43.00
N ASN A 29 -20.63 -3.01 43.90
CA ASN A 29 -19.66 -1.97 44.24
C ASN A 29 -18.53 -2.52 45.12
N TYR A 30 -17.27 -2.23 44.80
CA TYR A 30 -16.22 -2.07 45.81
C TYR A 30 -15.28 -0.91 45.45
N ARG A 31 -14.89 -0.18 46.50
CA ARG A 31 -14.29 1.16 46.55
C ARG A 31 -12.83 1.24 46.09
N THR A 32 -12.53 2.45 45.63
CA THR A 32 -11.31 3.17 45.21
C THR A 32 -10.18 3.25 46.25
N TYR A 33 -8.93 3.46 45.79
CA TYR A 33 -7.97 4.54 46.19
C TYR A 33 -6.70 4.54 45.28
N PRO A 34 -5.92 5.65 45.16
CA PRO A 34 -5.72 6.36 43.88
C PRO A 34 -4.25 6.66 43.46
N ASN A 35 -4.10 7.40 42.34
CA ASN A 35 -2.90 8.00 41.70
C ASN A 35 -2.08 7.05 40.81
N GLU A 36 -1.74 7.34 39.54
CA GLU A 36 -1.30 8.61 38.94
C GLU A 36 -1.71 8.78 37.44
N PHE A 37 -2.25 9.97 37.15
CA PHE A 37 -2.11 10.80 35.93
C PHE A 37 -2.12 10.18 34.51
N ILE A 38 -3.35 10.05 33.98
CA ILE A 38 -3.88 10.68 32.75
C ILE A 38 -2.91 10.84 31.56
N HIS A 39 -2.94 9.91 30.60
CA HIS A 39 -2.77 10.20 29.17
C HIS A 39 -3.41 9.13 28.25
N THR A 40 -4.55 8.58 28.63
CA THR A 40 -5.29 7.66 27.76
C THR A 40 -6.78 7.90 27.93
N ASN A 41 -7.37 8.77 27.12
CA ASN A 41 -8.81 8.75 26.81
C ASN A 41 -9.11 9.66 25.61
N HIS A 42 -8.73 9.20 24.42
CA HIS A 42 -9.39 9.60 23.16
C HIS A 42 -9.69 8.37 22.27
N PHE A 43 -9.81 7.18 22.87
CA PHE A 43 -10.05 5.92 22.12
C PHE A 43 -11.36 5.22 22.50
N THR A 44 -12.39 5.92 22.95
CA THR A 44 -13.70 5.30 23.20
C THR A 44 -14.85 6.31 23.11
N HIS A 45 -15.14 6.86 21.92
CA HIS A 45 -16.44 7.48 21.65
C HIS A 45 -16.80 7.37 20.17
N ALA A 46 -17.29 6.21 19.75
CA ALA A 46 -18.08 6.07 18.51
C ALA A 46 -18.89 4.77 18.47
N PHE A 47 -19.48 4.37 19.60
CA PHE A 47 -20.59 3.42 19.58
C PHE A 47 -21.78 4.17 20.17
N GLU A 48 -22.83 4.28 19.37
CA GLU A 48 -24.07 5.04 19.62
C GLU A 48 -24.05 6.53 19.21
N GLY A 49 -24.93 6.86 18.27
CA GLY A 49 -25.08 8.18 17.67
C GLY A 49 -25.12 8.07 16.16
N ASN A 50 -26.08 8.75 15.53
CA ASN A 50 -26.34 8.83 14.10
C ASN A 50 -25.24 9.59 13.32
N ASN A 51 -23.96 9.39 13.68
CA ASN A 51 -22.81 10.04 13.09
C ASN A 51 -22.30 9.20 11.91
N ARG A 52 -22.41 9.78 10.71
CA ARG A 52 -21.74 9.29 9.50
C ARG A 52 -20.23 9.23 9.78
N LEU A 53 -19.60 8.10 9.45
CA LEU A 53 -18.15 7.95 9.53
C LEU A 53 -17.48 8.99 8.62
N ALA A 54 -16.48 9.71 9.11
CA ALA A 54 -15.66 10.57 8.27
C ALA A 54 -14.77 9.68 7.38
N LEU A 55 -15.10 9.57 6.09
CA LEU A 55 -14.33 8.79 5.12
C LEU A 55 -13.24 9.69 4.53
N LYS A 56 -12.01 9.51 5.02
CA LYS A 56 -10.78 10.12 4.52
C LYS A 56 -9.64 9.12 4.70
N ASP A 57 -8.48 9.42 4.11
CA ASP A 57 -7.30 8.56 4.26
C ASP A 57 -6.63 8.78 5.62
N TYR A 58 -6.60 7.73 6.45
CA TYR A 58 -6.00 7.73 7.79
C TYR A 58 -4.56 7.18 7.82
N GLY A 59 -4.04 6.73 6.68
CA GLY A 59 -2.70 6.17 6.60
C GLY A 59 -1.59 7.19 6.88
N PRO A 60 -0.38 6.75 7.28
CA PRO A 60 0.00 5.38 7.61
C PRO A 60 -0.26 5.01 9.08
N ASN A 61 -1.09 5.79 9.80
CA ASN A 61 -1.26 5.64 11.24
C ASN A 61 -1.99 4.33 11.61
N PRO A 62 -1.78 3.79 12.83
CA PRO A 62 -2.62 2.73 13.37
C PRO A 62 -4.10 3.13 13.30
N PHE A 63 -4.93 2.25 12.72
CA PHE A 63 -6.31 2.59 12.39
C PHE A 63 -7.24 1.40 12.57
N VAL A 64 -8.39 1.62 13.21
CA VAL A 64 -9.46 0.64 13.38
C VAL A 64 -10.75 1.26 12.86
N ILE A 65 -11.46 0.52 12.01
CA ILE A 65 -12.74 0.95 11.43
C ILE A 65 -13.69 -0.23 11.29
N ASN A 66 -14.99 0.02 11.44
CA ASN A 66 -16.00 -0.92 10.95
C ASN A 66 -16.06 -0.83 9.42
N ILE A 67 -15.32 -1.70 8.73
CA ILE A 67 -15.18 -1.66 7.28
C ILE A 67 -16.52 -1.92 6.56
N ASN A 68 -17.37 -2.82 7.06
CA ASN A 68 -18.70 -3.09 6.50
C ASN A 68 -19.55 -1.82 6.47
N LYS A 69 -19.61 -1.10 7.60
CA LYS A 69 -20.35 0.18 7.71
C LYS A 69 -19.73 1.24 6.79
N ALA A 70 -18.40 1.35 6.75
CA ALA A 70 -17.71 2.32 5.91
C ALA A 70 -17.97 2.08 4.42
N SER A 71 -17.82 0.85 3.93
CA SER A 71 -18.10 0.45 2.54
C SER A 71 -19.54 0.74 2.15
N LYS A 72 -20.51 0.38 2.99
CA LYS A 72 -21.94 0.63 2.73
C LYS A 72 -22.30 2.12 2.73
N GLN A 73 -21.62 2.92 3.56
CA GLN A 73 -21.81 4.37 3.63
C GLN A 73 -21.19 5.11 2.44
N ASN A 74 -20.10 4.60 1.86
CA ASN A 74 -19.42 5.24 0.75
C ASN A 74 -20.33 5.31 -0.49
N ASN A 75 -20.47 6.51 -1.07
CA ASN A 75 -21.21 6.73 -2.32
C ASN A 75 -20.33 7.22 -3.46
N THR A 76 -19.02 7.33 -3.23
CA THR A 76 -18.07 7.70 -4.28
C THR A 76 -17.67 6.46 -5.08
N TYR A 77 -17.29 6.66 -6.34
CA TYR A 77 -16.69 5.61 -7.15
C TYR A 77 -15.44 5.04 -6.47
N ARG A 78 -14.57 5.90 -5.92
CA ARG A 78 -13.38 5.49 -5.16
C ARG A 78 -13.07 6.48 -4.04
N THR A 79 -12.84 6.00 -2.82
CA THR A 79 -12.28 6.79 -1.71
C THR A 79 -11.18 5.99 -1.02
N ALA A 80 -9.95 6.50 -1.00
CA ALA A 80 -8.88 5.96 -0.18
C ALA A 80 -9.19 6.23 1.31
N ILE A 81 -9.12 5.18 2.12
CA ILE A 81 -9.35 5.29 3.57
C ILE A 81 -8.11 4.95 4.40
N TRP A 82 -7.13 4.29 3.81
CA TRP A 82 -5.84 4.04 4.44
C TRP A 82 -4.77 3.75 3.40
N THR A 83 -3.73 4.57 3.31
CA THR A 83 -2.57 4.35 2.45
C THR A 83 -1.29 4.25 3.29
N GLY A 84 -0.69 3.07 3.32
CA GLY A 84 0.59 2.82 3.98
C GLY A 84 1.72 2.61 2.98
N LYS A 85 2.86 2.11 3.48
CA LYS A 85 4.02 1.78 2.63
C LYS A 85 3.82 0.54 1.77
N HIS A 86 3.07 -0.44 2.27
CA HIS A 86 2.99 -1.80 1.69
C HIS A 86 1.61 -2.17 1.17
N LEU A 87 0.56 -1.46 1.60
CA LEU A 87 -0.78 -1.68 1.08
C LEU A 87 -1.60 -0.39 1.13
N GLN A 88 -2.67 -0.37 0.35
CA GLN A 88 -3.67 0.68 0.34
C GLN A 88 -5.07 0.07 0.39
N VAL A 89 -5.96 0.67 1.18
CA VAL A 89 -7.37 0.31 1.27
C VAL A 89 -8.23 1.43 0.69
N THR A 90 -9.08 1.08 -0.28
CA THR A 90 -10.07 1.98 -0.89
C THR A 90 -11.48 1.44 -0.73
N LEU A 91 -12.46 2.32 -0.67
CA LEU A 91 -13.89 2.01 -0.74
C LEU A 91 -14.40 2.35 -2.14
N MET A 92 -15.31 1.53 -2.67
CA MET A 92 -15.92 1.79 -3.97
C MET A 92 -17.44 1.55 -3.92
N SER A 93 -18.16 2.33 -4.74
CA SER A 93 -19.60 2.19 -4.96
C SER A 93 -19.83 2.23 -6.47
N LEU A 94 -20.32 1.13 -7.04
CA LEU A 94 -20.68 1.05 -8.45
C LEU A 94 -22.21 1.06 -8.57
N ASN A 95 -22.77 2.01 -9.32
CA ASN A 95 -24.20 2.03 -9.59
C ASN A 95 -24.63 0.83 -10.45
N PRO A 96 -25.94 0.50 -10.51
CA PRO A 96 -26.44 -0.55 -11.41
C PRO A 96 -25.92 -0.38 -12.84
N GLY A 97 -25.34 -1.43 -13.41
CA GLY A 97 -24.75 -1.43 -14.76
C GLY A 97 -23.36 -0.79 -14.86
N GLU A 98 -22.87 -0.11 -13.83
CA GLU A 98 -21.49 0.37 -13.80
C GLU A 98 -20.51 -0.78 -13.53
N ASP A 99 -19.31 -0.65 -14.09
CA ASP A 99 -18.16 -1.50 -13.84
C ASP A 99 -16.97 -0.68 -13.35
N ILE A 100 -15.96 -1.34 -12.81
CA ILE A 100 -14.66 -0.70 -12.51
C ILE A 100 -14.03 -0.21 -13.84
N GLY A 101 -14.13 -1.02 -14.88
CA GLY A 101 -13.42 -0.83 -16.13
C GLY A 101 -12.29 -1.85 -16.23
N LEU A 102 -12.03 -2.31 -17.45
CA LEU A 102 -11.01 -3.31 -17.70
C LEU A 102 -9.61 -2.75 -17.40
N GLU A 103 -8.96 -3.31 -16.39
CA GLU A 103 -7.63 -2.88 -15.93
C GLU A 103 -6.68 -4.06 -15.70
N MET A 104 -5.40 -3.76 -15.51
CA MET A 104 -4.35 -4.72 -15.17
C MET A 104 -3.24 -3.98 -14.43
N HIS A 105 -2.80 -4.53 -13.30
CA HIS A 105 -1.67 -4.01 -12.54
C HIS A 105 -0.49 -4.98 -12.64
N PRO A 106 0.64 -4.61 -13.26
CA PRO A 106 1.71 -5.56 -13.53
C PRO A 106 2.46 -6.02 -12.28
N ASN A 107 2.46 -5.20 -11.22
CA ASN A 107 3.28 -5.39 -10.02
C ASN A 107 2.47 -5.29 -8.72
N VAL A 108 1.14 -5.33 -8.79
CA VAL A 108 0.25 -5.13 -7.64
C VAL A 108 -0.74 -6.28 -7.59
N ASP A 109 -0.75 -7.00 -6.48
CA ASP A 109 -1.87 -7.89 -6.15
C ASP A 109 -3.01 -7.04 -5.61
N GLN A 110 -4.23 -7.39 -5.99
CA GLN A 110 -5.44 -6.73 -5.53
C GLN A 110 -6.41 -7.73 -4.93
N PHE A 111 -6.94 -7.37 -3.76
CA PHE A 111 -8.00 -8.08 -3.08
C PHE A 111 -9.25 -7.19 -3.07
N LEU A 112 -10.39 -7.70 -3.52
CA LEU A 112 -11.67 -7.02 -3.43
C LEU A 112 -12.62 -7.83 -2.54
N ARG A 113 -13.40 -7.15 -1.70
CA ARG A 113 -14.49 -7.78 -0.95
C ARG A 113 -15.79 -7.02 -1.12
N ILE A 114 -16.83 -7.76 -1.46
CA ILE A 114 -18.19 -7.23 -1.64
C ILE A 114 -18.90 -7.22 -0.29
N GLU A 115 -19.47 -6.07 0.08
CA GLU A 115 -20.19 -5.83 1.33
C GLU A 115 -21.70 -5.59 1.11
N GLN A 116 -22.12 -5.32 -0.14
CA GLN A 116 -23.53 -5.20 -0.53
C GLN A 116 -23.66 -5.30 -2.06
N GLY A 117 -24.72 -5.96 -2.53
CA GLY A 117 -25.06 -6.02 -3.94
C GLY A 117 -24.59 -7.31 -4.63
N GLN A 118 -24.64 -7.32 -5.94
CA GLN A 118 -24.23 -8.45 -6.76
C GLN A 118 -23.56 -7.99 -8.06
N GLY A 119 -22.69 -8.81 -8.60
CA GLY A 119 -21.95 -8.50 -9.82
C GLY A 119 -21.43 -9.71 -10.54
N ILE A 120 -20.67 -9.45 -11.60
CA ILE A 120 -19.87 -10.45 -12.30
C ILE A 120 -18.44 -9.95 -12.32
N THR A 121 -17.51 -10.78 -11.89
CA THR A 121 -16.07 -10.55 -12.09
C THR A 121 -15.59 -11.35 -13.29
N GLN A 122 -14.75 -10.72 -14.11
CA GLN A 122 -14.14 -11.33 -15.28
C GLN A 122 -12.62 -11.15 -15.17
N MET A 123 -11.85 -12.22 -15.43
CA MET A 123 -10.40 -12.21 -15.35
C MET A 123 -9.75 -13.03 -16.46
N GLY A 124 -8.52 -12.68 -16.84
CA GLY A 124 -7.79 -13.39 -17.89
C GLY A 124 -6.34 -12.95 -18.08
N LYS A 125 -5.61 -13.68 -18.93
CA LYS A 125 -4.20 -13.38 -19.25
C LYS A 125 -4.03 -12.25 -20.26
N SER A 126 -5.06 -11.92 -21.05
CA SER A 126 -5.05 -10.81 -22.01
C SER A 126 -6.39 -10.09 -22.02
N LYS A 127 -6.42 -8.86 -22.55
CA LYS A 127 -7.66 -8.05 -22.68
C LYS A 127 -8.73 -8.77 -23.49
N GLU A 128 -8.30 -9.52 -24.51
CA GLU A 128 -9.15 -10.18 -25.48
C GLU A 128 -9.64 -11.56 -24.98
N ASN A 129 -9.08 -12.07 -23.88
CA ASN A 129 -9.37 -13.41 -23.39
C ASN A 129 -9.57 -13.44 -21.87
N LEU A 130 -10.75 -13.00 -21.42
CA LEU A 130 -11.20 -13.08 -20.03
C LEU A 130 -11.91 -14.42 -19.76
N ASN A 131 -11.15 -15.51 -19.75
CA ASN A 131 -11.66 -16.88 -19.64
C ASN A 131 -12.19 -17.27 -18.25
N PHE A 132 -11.92 -16.46 -17.23
CA PHE A 132 -12.51 -16.62 -15.90
C PHE A 132 -13.69 -15.66 -15.75
N SER A 133 -14.88 -16.19 -15.46
CA SER A 133 -16.07 -15.37 -15.17
C SER A 133 -16.88 -15.98 -14.05
N ARG A 134 -17.18 -15.20 -13.00
CA ARG A 134 -17.94 -15.67 -11.83
C ARG A 134 -18.93 -14.61 -11.37
N LYS A 135 -20.13 -15.05 -10.99
CA LYS A 135 -21.07 -14.22 -10.23
C LYS A 135 -20.53 -14.04 -8.81
N VAL A 136 -20.66 -12.83 -8.30
CA VAL A 136 -20.25 -12.45 -6.95
C VAL A 136 -21.38 -11.73 -6.23
N TYR A 137 -21.41 -11.88 -4.92
CA TYR A 137 -22.48 -11.41 -4.04
C TYR A 137 -21.89 -10.85 -2.75
N ASP A 138 -22.74 -10.36 -1.85
CA ASP A 138 -22.33 -10.06 -0.47
C ASP A 138 -21.48 -11.19 0.13
N ASN A 139 -20.43 -10.82 0.87
CA ASN A 139 -19.39 -11.68 1.43
C ASN A 139 -18.47 -12.40 0.43
N SER A 140 -18.58 -12.14 -0.88
CA SER A 140 -17.60 -12.64 -1.85
C SER A 140 -16.27 -11.90 -1.72
N ALA A 141 -15.16 -12.64 -1.78
CA ALA A 141 -13.81 -12.12 -1.94
C ALA A 141 -13.28 -12.46 -3.35
N ILE A 142 -12.54 -11.54 -3.93
CA ILE A 142 -11.93 -11.67 -5.26
C ILE A 142 -10.44 -11.41 -5.11
N MET A 143 -9.63 -12.40 -5.48
CA MET A 143 -8.18 -12.28 -5.52
C MET A 143 -7.75 -12.08 -6.96
N VAL A 144 -7.08 -10.96 -7.22
CA VAL A 144 -6.57 -10.57 -8.53
C VAL A 144 -5.04 -10.52 -8.46
N PRO A 145 -4.35 -11.55 -8.96
CA PRO A 145 -2.89 -11.55 -9.00
C PRO A 145 -2.35 -10.50 -9.95
N ALA A 146 -1.17 -9.96 -9.64
CA ALA A 146 -0.42 -9.06 -10.49
C ALA A 146 -0.29 -9.62 -11.93
N GLY A 147 -0.45 -8.74 -12.93
CA GLY A 147 -0.43 -9.10 -14.34
C GLY A 147 -1.75 -9.66 -14.89
N THR A 148 -2.79 -9.80 -14.07
CA THR A 148 -4.10 -10.32 -14.51
C THR A 148 -5.00 -9.20 -15.01
N TRP A 149 -5.51 -9.34 -16.24
CA TRP A 149 -6.57 -8.47 -16.75
C TRP A 149 -7.86 -8.79 -16.00
N HIS A 150 -8.54 -7.77 -15.49
CA HIS A 150 -9.73 -7.97 -14.69
C HIS A 150 -10.75 -6.84 -14.80
N ASN A 151 -12.01 -7.18 -14.54
CA ASN A 151 -13.11 -6.23 -14.38
C ASN A 151 -14.12 -6.76 -13.36
N LEU A 152 -14.89 -5.85 -12.77
CA LEU A 152 -16.05 -6.16 -11.93
C LEU A 152 -17.20 -5.26 -12.35
N THR A 153 -18.31 -5.87 -12.76
CA THR A 153 -19.52 -5.18 -13.22
C THR A 153 -20.65 -5.41 -12.22
N ASN A 154 -21.34 -4.34 -11.83
CA ASN A 154 -22.57 -4.43 -11.07
C ASN A 154 -23.72 -4.91 -11.98
N THR A 155 -24.23 -6.11 -11.70
CA THR A 155 -25.33 -6.73 -12.43
C THR A 155 -26.63 -6.76 -11.62
N GLY A 156 -26.65 -6.08 -10.47
CA GLY A 156 -27.81 -5.90 -9.62
C GLY A 156 -28.62 -4.65 -9.96
N ASN A 157 -29.64 -4.40 -9.15
CA ASN A 157 -30.53 -3.23 -9.21
C ASN A 157 -30.27 -2.20 -8.09
N ILE A 158 -29.26 -2.44 -7.25
CA ILE A 158 -28.79 -1.54 -6.20
C ILE A 158 -27.29 -1.28 -6.37
N PRO A 159 -26.72 -0.22 -5.76
CA PRO A 159 -25.27 -0.02 -5.79
C PRO A 159 -24.50 -1.21 -5.21
N LEU A 160 -23.46 -1.64 -5.91
CA LEU A 160 -22.49 -2.63 -5.44
C LEU A 160 -21.48 -1.91 -4.55
N LYS A 161 -21.46 -2.25 -3.26
CA LYS A 161 -20.56 -1.69 -2.26
C LYS A 161 -19.44 -2.66 -1.98
N LEU A 162 -18.21 -2.19 -2.07
CA LEU A 162 -17.03 -3.01 -1.86
C LEU A 162 -15.89 -2.20 -1.26
N TYR A 163 -14.88 -2.89 -0.75
CA TYR A 163 -13.56 -2.31 -0.55
C TYR A 163 -12.52 -3.08 -1.36
N SER A 164 -11.44 -2.39 -1.70
CA SER A 164 -10.29 -2.94 -2.40
C SER A 164 -9.03 -2.73 -1.55
N ILE A 165 -8.17 -3.74 -1.53
CA ILE A 165 -6.83 -3.68 -0.95
C ILE A 165 -5.82 -3.90 -2.07
N TYR A 166 -4.93 -2.95 -2.26
CA TYR A 166 -3.81 -3.04 -3.20
C TYR A 166 -2.52 -3.30 -2.43
N ALA A 167 -1.67 -4.20 -2.90
CA ALA A 167 -0.35 -4.44 -2.34
C ALA A 167 0.71 -4.56 -3.46
N PRO A 168 1.61 -3.56 -3.66
CA PRO A 168 1.73 -2.28 -2.94
C PRO A 168 0.60 -1.27 -3.24
N PRO A 169 0.56 -0.08 -2.59
CA PRO A 169 -0.39 0.99 -2.91
C PRO A 169 -0.46 1.33 -4.40
N ASN A 170 -1.67 1.62 -4.91
CA ASN A 170 -1.88 1.89 -6.34
C ASN A 170 -2.25 3.34 -6.65
N HIS A 171 -2.93 4.04 -5.73
CA HIS A 171 -3.36 5.43 -5.89
C HIS A 171 -2.63 6.37 -4.92
N PRO A 172 -2.54 7.68 -5.21
CA PRO A 172 -2.03 8.66 -4.25
C PRO A 172 -2.79 8.65 -2.92
N PHE A 173 -2.09 9.02 -1.84
CA PHE A 173 -2.70 9.25 -0.53
C PHE A 173 -3.88 10.24 -0.64
N GLY A 174 -4.99 9.95 0.05
CA GLY A 174 -6.16 10.84 0.05
C GLY A 174 -6.96 10.86 -1.24
N THR A 175 -6.75 9.90 -2.16
CA THR A 175 -7.50 9.82 -3.42
C THR A 175 -9.01 9.73 -3.17
N VAL A 176 -9.76 10.66 -3.76
CA VAL A 176 -11.22 10.60 -3.87
C VAL A 176 -11.63 10.85 -5.31
N HIS A 177 -12.40 9.91 -5.87
CA HIS A 177 -13.05 10.00 -7.17
C HIS A 177 -14.57 9.89 -6.93
N PRO A 178 -15.31 11.01 -6.97
CA PRO A 178 -16.75 11.01 -6.78
C PRO A 178 -17.45 10.11 -7.80
N THR A 179 -17.07 10.20 -9.07
CA THR A 179 -17.64 9.42 -10.17
C THR A 179 -16.60 8.59 -10.90
N LYS A 180 -17.06 7.59 -11.67
CA LYS A 180 -16.20 6.86 -12.59
C LYS A 180 -15.56 7.79 -13.61
N ALA A 181 -16.30 8.78 -14.12
CA ALA A 181 -15.77 9.75 -15.08
C ALA A 181 -14.58 10.53 -14.51
N ASP A 182 -14.63 10.92 -13.23
CA ASP A 182 -13.52 11.60 -12.56
C ASP A 182 -12.28 10.71 -12.43
N ALA A 183 -12.49 9.43 -12.10
CA ALA A 183 -11.41 8.45 -12.04
C ALA A 183 -10.77 8.27 -13.43
N MET A 184 -11.60 8.03 -14.45
CA MET A 184 -11.13 7.88 -15.83
C MET A 184 -10.47 9.16 -16.34
N ALA A 185 -10.93 10.35 -15.97
CA ALA A 185 -10.31 11.61 -16.38
C ALA A 185 -8.95 11.83 -15.72
N LYS A 186 -8.75 11.39 -14.47
CA LYS A 186 -7.44 11.42 -13.81
C LYS A 186 -6.49 10.35 -14.36
N GLU A 187 -7.01 9.17 -14.62
CA GLU A 187 -6.24 8.05 -15.18
C GLU A 187 -5.91 8.28 -16.68
N ARG A 188 -6.78 8.95 -17.44
CA ARG A 188 -6.55 9.41 -18.83
C ARG A 188 -5.80 10.75 -18.91
N GLY A 189 -5.95 11.63 -17.91
CA GLY A 189 -5.23 12.90 -17.79
C GLY A 189 -3.76 12.71 -17.42
N GLY A 190 -3.42 11.56 -16.84
CA GLY A 190 -2.06 11.00 -16.82
C GLY A 190 -1.65 10.33 -18.15
N GLY A 191 -2.40 10.53 -19.23
CA GLY A 191 -2.31 9.70 -20.43
C GLY A 191 -2.76 10.39 -21.73
N HIS A 192 -2.24 11.59 -22.03
CA HIS A 192 -2.16 12.11 -23.41
C HIS A 192 -0.94 13.03 -23.63
N SER A 193 0.23 12.60 -23.18
CA SER A 193 1.48 12.90 -23.89
C SER A 193 1.94 11.62 -24.56
N LYS A 194 2.25 11.70 -25.86
CA LYS A 194 2.73 10.57 -26.66
C LYS A 194 3.78 9.74 -25.90
N GLY A 195 3.46 8.47 -25.63
CA GLY A 195 4.40 7.37 -25.41
C GLY A 195 5.09 7.27 -24.04
N ASN A 196 4.86 6.15 -23.35
CA ASN A 196 5.86 5.38 -22.58
C ASN A 196 6.95 6.14 -21.80
N ALA A 197 6.58 6.96 -20.82
CA ALA A 197 7.60 7.70 -20.07
C ALA A 197 7.41 7.65 -18.55
N VAL A 198 6.31 7.09 -18.05
CA VAL A 198 6.12 6.89 -16.61
C VAL A 198 6.76 5.55 -16.21
N ILE A 199 7.95 5.61 -15.61
CA ILE A 199 8.67 4.43 -15.09
C ILE A 199 8.47 4.40 -13.57
N SER A 200 7.99 3.28 -13.03
CA SER A 200 7.76 3.08 -11.58
C SER A 200 7.02 4.24 -10.89
N GLY A 201 5.99 4.80 -11.53
CA GLY A 201 5.13 5.84 -10.95
C GLY A 201 5.68 7.27 -11.03
N ARG A 202 6.77 7.52 -11.76
CA ARG A 202 7.30 8.86 -12.05
C ARG A 202 7.46 9.09 -13.54
N THR A 203 7.11 10.29 -13.99
CA THR A 203 7.42 10.84 -15.33
C THR A 203 8.94 10.97 -15.53
N PRO A 204 9.43 11.15 -16.77
CA PRO A 204 10.85 11.33 -17.02
C PRO A 204 11.41 12.55 -16.30
N ASP A 205 10.68 13.67 -16.28
CA ASP A 205 11.12 14.88 -15.60
C ASP A 205 11.14 14.70 -14.08
N GLU A 206 10.19 13.94 -13.52
CA GLU A 206 10.23 13.56 -12.11
C GLU A 206 11.39 12.63 -11.79
N TRP A 207 11.79 11.75 -12.71
CA TRP A 207 13.01 10.96 -12.59
C TRP A 207 14.25 11.84 -12.60
N VAL A 208 14.35 12.77 -13.54
CA VAL A 208 15.46 13.72 -13.65
C VAL A 208 15.59 14.51 -12.35
N ARG A 209 14.50 15.09 -11.84
CA ARG A 209 14.47 15.81 -10.56
C ARG A 209 14.83 14.92 -9.38
N TYR A 210 14.32 13.69 -9.36
CA TYR A 210 14.61 12.77 -8.25
C TYR A 210 16.09 12.40 -8.16
N THR A 211 16.77 12.23 -9.29
CA THR A 211 18.19 11.90 -9.32
C THR A 211 19.11 13.13 -9.33
N GLU A 212 18.55 14.34 -9.30
CA GLU A 212 19.31 15.61 -9.38
C GLU A 212 20.39 15.70 -8.29
N PHE A 213 20.12 15.19 -7.09
CA PHE A 213 21.11 15.10 -6.01
C PHE A 213 22.39 14.38 -6.46
N LEU A 214 22.25 13.23 -7.13
CA LEU A 214 23.41 12.49 -7.63
C LEU A 214 24.12 13.34 -8.68
N VAL A 215 23.40 13.87 -9.67
CA VAL A 215 24.01 14.66 -10.75
C VAL A 215 24.84 15.82 -10.19
N ASN A 216 24.33 16.52 -9.17
CA ASN A 216 25.07 17.59 -8.51
C ASN A 216 26.35 17.10 -7.84
N LYS A 217 26.35 15.92 -7.21
CA LYS A 217 27.57 15.29 -6.68
C LYS A 217 28.60 15.01 -7.76
N GLY A 218 28.17 14.47 -8.90
CA GLY A 218 29.09 14.13 -9.99
C GLY A 218 29.70 15.37 -10.63
N LEU A 219 28.93 16.47 -10.68
CA LEU A 219 29.44 17.76 -11.13
C LEU A 219 30.43 18.39 -10.14
N GLU A 220 30.36 18.06 -8.85
CA GLU A 220 31.40 18.41 -7.87
C GLU A 220 32.68 17.63 -8.18
N ASP A 221 32.60 16.30 -8.36
CA ASP A 221 33.77 15.45 -8.65
C ASP A 221 34.48 15.84 -9.97
N VAL A 222 33.71 16.21 -11.00
CA VAL A 222 34.27 16.73 -12.26
C VAL A 222 35.08 18.01 -12.03
N LYS A 223 34.61 18.92 -11.16
CA LYS A 223 35.34 20.16 -10.83
C LYS A 223 36.61 19.89 -10.03
N GLU A 224 36.60 18.83 -9.23
CA GLU A 224 37.77 18.36 -8.47
C GLU A 224 38.78 17.60 -9.34
N GLY A 225 38.47 17.36 -10.61
CA GLY A 225 39.37 16.71 -11.56
C GLY A 225 39.43 15.19 -11.40
N ILE A 226 38.40 14.58 -10.82
CA ILE A 226 38.31 13.13 -10.64
C ILE A 226 38.19 12.42 -11.99
N ASN A 227 38.77 11.22 -12.08
CA ASN A 227 38.78 10.40 -13.29
C ASN A 227 37.35 10.14 -13.82
N ALA A 228 37.10 10.47 -15.09
CA ALA A 228 35.77 10.30 -15.70
C ALA A 228 35.26 8.84 -15.68
N THR A 229 36.15 7.85 -15.77
CA THR A 229 35.80 6.43 -15.67
C THR A 229 35.31 6.10 -14.27
N HIS A 230 35.96 6.66 -13.24
CA HIS A 230 35.55 6.49 -11.85
C HIS A 230 34.17 7.06 -11.60
N ILE A 231 33.95 8.33 -12.00
CA ILE A 231 32.66 9.01 -11.88
C ILE A 231 31.57 8.19 -12.58
N LEU A 232 31.78 7.73 -13.81
CA LEU A 232 30.76 6.93 -14.51
C LEU A 232 30.45 5.61 -13.80
N GLN A 233 31.45 4.92 -13.24
CA GLN A 233 31.24 3.68 -12.50
C GLN A 233 30.43 3.91 -11.22
N GLU A 234 30.74 4.95 -10.46
CA GLU A 234 30.00 5.31 -9.25
C GLU A 234 28.53 5.63 -9.55
N PHE A 235 28.30 6.46 -10.57
CA PHE A 235 26.96 6.92 -10.93
C PHE A 235 26.07 5.79 -11.46
N ILE A 236 26.64 4.88 -12.25
CA ILE A 236 25.92 3.70 -12.72
C ILE A 236 25.54 2.81 -11.52
N LEU A 237 26.44 2.61 -10.56
CA LEU A 237 26.15 1.83 -9.35
C LEU A 237 25.08 2.48 -8.48
N MET A 238 25.17 3.79 -8.27
CA MET A 238 24.15 4.56 -7.54
C MET A 238 22.79 4.45 -8.25
N GLY A 239 22.76 4.57 -9.58
CA GLY A 239 21.55 4.39 -10.39
C GLY A 239 20.93 3.00 -10.24
N VAL A 240 21.75 1.94 -10.22
CA VAL A 240 21.28 0.56 -9.96
C VAL A 240 20.67 0.43 -8.56
N LEU A 241 21.29 1.03 -7.53
CA LEU A 241 20.76 1.00 -6.16
C LEU A 241 19.45 1.77 -6.05
N VAL A 242 19.35 2.93 -6.70
CA VAL A 242 18.10 3.69 -6.81
C VAL A 242 17.02 2.84 -7.49
N GLY A 243 17.35 2.14 -8.57
CA GLY A 243 16.45 1.18 -9.24
C GLY A 243 16.00 0.02 -8.33
N LYS A 244 16.79 -0.35 -7.33
CA LYS A 244 16.46 -1.34 -6.29
C LYS A 244 15.69 -0.75 -5.09
N GLY A 245 15.32 0.53 -5.13
CA GLY A 245 14.50 1.19 -4.12
C GLY A 245 15.27 1.96 -3.04
N TYR A 246 16.57 2.21 -3.23
CA TYR A 246 17.33 3.12 -2.36
C TYR A 246 16.97 4.57 -2.69
N SER A 247 17.03 5.47 -1.70
CA SER A 247 17.01 6.92 -2.02
C SER A 247 18.35 7.32 -2.67
N PRO A 248 18.39 8.41 -3.46
CA PRO A 248 19.63 8.96 -4.02
C PRO A 248 20.73 9.13 -2.98
N GLU A 249 20.40 9.68 -1.82
CA GLU A 249 21.35 9.92 -0.73
C GLU A 249 21.86 8.61 -0.14
N LYS A 250 20.97 7.62 0.03
CA LYS A 250 21.37 6.30 0.54
C LYS A 250 22.23 5.55 -0.47
N ALA A 251 21.90 5.65 -1.75
CA ALA A 251 22.69 5.05 -2.84
C ALA A 251 24.09 5.67 -2.89
N TYR A 252 24.17 7.00 -2.81
CA TYR A 252 25.43 7.74 -2.70
C TYR A 252 26.28 7.25 -1.51
N GLN A 253 25.71 7.30 -0.30
CA GLN A 253 26.39 6.84 0.93
C GLN A 253 26.89 5.39 0.83
N THR A 254 26.10 4.52 0.20
CA THR A 254 26.47 3.10 0.04
C THR A 254 27.66 2.93 -0.90
N VAL A 255 27.68 3.64 -2.02
CA VAL A 255 28.77 3.55 -3.01
C VAL A 255 30.06 4.18 -2.47
N GLU A 256 29.96 5.32 -1.79
CA GLU A 256 31.07 5.97 -1.09
C GLU A 256 31.67 5.05 0.00
N GLU A 257 30.82 4.35 0.75
CA GLU A 257 31.26 3.37 1.74
C GLU A 257 32.01 2.20 1.09
N TRP A 258 31.51 1.67 -0.03
CA TRP A 258 32.20 0.59 -0.77
C TRP A 258 33.58 1.00 -1.28
N GLU A 259 33.72 2.26 -1.68
CA GLU A 259 35.00 2.79 -2.12
C GLU A 259 35.95 3.00 -0.94
N ARG A 260 35.49 3.71 0.09
CA ARG A 260 36.25 4.03 1.31
C ARG A 260 36.76 2.80 2.03
N THR A 261 35.91 1.78 2.16
CA THR A 261 36.26 0.50 2.83
C THR A 261 37.07 -0.42 1.91
N GLY A 262 37.07 -0.17 0.60
CA GLY A 262 37.69 -1.04 -0.39
C GLY A 262 36.91 -2.32 -0.67
N GLU A 263 35.63 -2.38 -0.28
CA GLU A 263 34.72 -3.47 -0.65
C GLU A 263 34.63 -3.61 -2.18
N SER A 264 34.62 -2.47 -2.89
CA SER A 264 34.78 -2.43 -4.35
C SER A 264 36.23 -2.17 -4.75
N LYS A 265 36.95 -3.25 -5.07
CA LYS A 265 38.31 -3.17 -5.61
C LYS A 265 38.38 -2.37 -6.92
N LEU A 266 37.35 -2.47 -7.77
CA LEU A 266 37.30 -1.81 -9.07
C LEU A 266 37.07 -0.31 -8.95
N LEU A 267 36.20 0.14 -8.04
CA LEU A 267 36.00 1.58 -7.78
C LEU A 267 37.27 2.21 -7.21
N LYS A 268 37.91 1.52 -6.26
CA LYS A 268 39.17 1.99 -5.68
C LYS A 268 40.30 2.07 -6.72
N GLN A 269 40.33 1.13 -7.67
CA GLN A 269 41.31 1.16 -8.77
C GLN A 269 41.06 2.34 -9.70
N SER A 270 39.81 2.59 -10.10
CA SER A 270 39.49 3.63 -11.08
C SER A 270 39.69 5.05 -10.57
N LYS A 271 39.56 5.28 -9.26
CA LYS A 271 39.84 6.58 -8.64
C LYS A 271 41.29 7.02 -8.76
N ASN A 272 42.21 6.05 -8.79
CA ASN A 272 43.66 6.28 -8.81
C ASN A 272 44.24 6.28 -10.24
N MET A 273 43.39 6.23 -11.28
CA MET A 273 43.78 6.34 -12.68
C MET A 273 43.79 7.79 -13.14
#